data_AF-A0A522WWN5-F1
#
_entry.id   AF-A0A522WWN5-F1
#
_cell.length_a   1.000
_cell.length_b   1.000
_cell.length_c   1.000
_cell.angle_alpha   90.00
_cell.angle_beta   90.00
_cell.angle_gamma   90.00
#
_symmetry.space_group_name_H-M   'P 1'
#
loop_
_entity.id
_entity.type
_entity.pdbx_description
1 polymer ?
#
loop_
_entity_poly.entity_id
_entity_poly.type
_entity_poly.pdbx_seq_one_letter_code
_entity_poly.pdbx_strand_id
1 'polypeptide(L)'
;MNKSTLKKNFITVSLLGVFVYTGSATAHDINGALGKAAGATDYYQVECFDDGAGAADHLVVEIKDLAPVASPLISVQVTKGIIAKNSTDAVDGNATYSPTLTVNGGNGSYYLIVDKTAAKAETYNLQIHCETSAGLHTGTSEPALLQNQ
;
A
#
# COMPACT_ATOMS: atom_id res chain seq x y z
N MET A 1 10.83 77.58 -18.30
CA MET A 1 11.35 76.42 -19.05
C MET A 1 11.22 75.19 -18.17
N ASN A 2 10.37 74.25 -18.58
CA ASN A 2 9.93 73.09 -17.80
C ASN A 2 11.07 72.10 -17.54
N LYS A 3 11.20 71.65 -16.28
CA LYS A 3 12.06 70.54 -15.87
C LYS A 3 11.37 69.23 -16.25
N SER A 4 11.93 68.46 -17.18
CA SER A 4 11.47 67.11 -17.49
C SER A 4 12.30 66.09 -16.69
N THR A 5 11.71 65.52 -15.66
CA THR A 5 12.25 64.38 -14.90
C THR A 5 11.98 63.08 -15.67
N LEU A 6 13.05 62.44 -16.16
CA LEU A 6 12.99 61.11 -16.76
C LEU A 6 12.72 60.05 -15.67
N LYS A 7 11.68 59.25 -15.88
CA LYS A 7 11.14 58.25 -14.94
C LYS A 7 12.09 57.05 -14.78
N LYS A 8 12.30 56.60 -13.53
CA LYS A 8 13.00 55.35 -13.20
C LYS A 8 12.06 54.17 -13.49
N ASN A 9 12.46 53.28 -14.41
CA ASN A 9 11.75 52.02 -14.65
C ASN A 9 12.21 50.99 -13.63
N PHE A 10 11.37 50.69 -12.64
CA PHE A 10 11.50 49.47 -11.83
C PHE A 10 10.81 48.33 -12.56
N ILE A 11 11.58 47.36 -13.06
CA ILE A 11 11.05 46.10 -13.56
C ILE A 11 10.97 45.15 -12.36
N THR A 12 9.78 44.98 -11.81
CA THR A 12 9.49 44.01 -10.76
C THR A 12 9.19 42.66 -11.42
N VAL A 13 10.18 41.78 -11.52
CA VAL A 13 9.96 40.38 -11.94
C VAL A 13 9.23 39.66 -10.80
N SER A 14 7.96 39.34 -11.00
CA SER A 14 7.19 38.49 -10.08
C SER A 14 7.47 37.01 -10.40
N LEU A 15 8.16 36.33 -9.49
CA LEU A 15 8.42 34.90 -9.55
C LEU A 15 7.14 34.16 -9.12
N LEU A 16 6.40 33.58 -10.08
CA LEU A 16 5.29 32.67 -9.77
C LEU A 16 5.88 31.33 -9.30
N GLY A 17 5.89 31.12 -7.98
CA GLY A 17 6.13 29.79 -7.39
C GLY A 17 4.91 28.92 -7.57
N VAL A 18 4.97 27.94 -8.48
CA VAL A 18 3.97 26.87 -8.56
C VAL A 18 4.25 25.89 -7.43
N PHE A 19 3.45 25.93 -6.37
CA PHE A 19 3.42 24.85 -5.39
C PHE A 19 2.72 23.65 -6.02
N VAL A 20 3.50 22.67 -6.47
CA VAL A 20 2.96 21.36 -6.85
C VAL A 20 2.54 20.68 -5.55
N TYR A 21 1.23 20.52 -5.36
CA TYR A 21 0.68 19.72 -4.25
C TYR A 21 0.96 18.25 -4.58
N THR A 22 1.99 17.68 -3.97
CA THR A 22 2.21 16.23 -4.00
C THR A 22 1.27 15.62 -2.97
N GLY A 23 0.26 14.87 -3.43
CA GLY A 23 -0.58 14.04 -2.56
C GLY A 23 0.31 13.15 -1.68
N SER A 24 -0.05 13.02 -0.40
CA SER A 24 0.68 12.14 0.51
C SER A 24 0.16 10.73 0.31
N ALA A 25 0.87 9.94 -0.49
CA ALA A 25 0.57 8.54 -0.64
C ALA A 25 1.28 7.73 0.46
N THR A 26 0.52 6.93 1.20
CA THR A 26 1.01 6.13 2.34
C THR A 26 1.00 4.65 1.97
N ALA A 27 2.14 3.98 2.20
CA ALA A 27 2.17 2.54 2.32
C ALA A 27 1.86 2.15 3.76
N HIS A 28 1.07 1.09 3.94
CA HIS A 28 0.68 0.57 5.24
C HIS A 28 1.44 -0.70 5.56
N ASP A 29 1.97 -0.77 6.77
CA ASP A 29 2.61 -1.95 7.34
C ASP A 29 1.76 -2.47 8.50
N ILE A 30 1.21 -3.67 8.36
CA ILE A 30 0.38 -4.33 9.38
C ILE A 30 1.20 -5.43 10.03
N ASN A 31 1.33 -5.39 11.36
CA ASN A 31 1.81 -6.53 12.13
C ASN A 31 0.61 -7.34 12.62
N GLY A 32 0.54 -8.61 12.25
CA GLY A 32 -0.54 -9.52 12.61
C GLY A 32 -0.04 -10.80 13.25
N ALA A 33 -0.99 -11.60 13.75
CA ALA A 33 -0.70 -12.88 14.38
C ALA A 33 -1.85 -13.85 14.12
N LEU A 34 -1.52 -15.07 13.72
CA LEU A 34 -2.44 -16.18 13.55
C LEU A 34 -2.27 -17.19 14.69
N GLY A 35 -3.38 -17.71 15.21
CA GLY A 35 -3.40 -18.63 16.32
C GLY A 35 -3.06 -20.07 15.92
N LYS A 36 -3.13 -20.99 16.89
CA LYS A 36 -2.70 -22.38 16.67
C LYS A 36 -3.57 -23.17 15.70
N ALA A 37 -4.85 -22.83 15.56
CA ALA A 37 -5.78 -23.56 14.69
C ALA A 37 -5.29 -23.52 13.23
N ALA A 38 -5.39 -24.63 12.51
CA ALA A 38 -4.94 -24.69 11.11
C ALA A 38 -5.72 -23.73 10.20
N GLY A 39 -6.99 -23.47 10.54
CA GLY A 39 -7.86 -22.53 9.80
C GLY A 39 -7.92 -21.13 10.39
N ALA A 40 -6.98 -20.71 11.23
CA ALA A 40 -6.93 -19.34 11.71
C ALA A 40 -6.59 -18.40 10.54
N THR A 41 -7.46 -17.41 10.30
CA THR A 41 -7.30 -16.45 9.20
C THR A 41 -7.58 -15.03 9.66
N ASP A 42 -6.76 -14.08 9.21
CA ASP A 42 -7.11 -12.67 9.31
C ASP A 42 -7.68 -12.20 7.98
N TYR A 43 -8.79 -11.45 8.03
CA TYR A 43 -9.47 -10.93 6.86
C TYR A 43 -9.46 -9.41 6.89
N TYR A 44 -8.89 -8.78 5.87
CA TYR A 44 -8.76 -7.33 5.75
C TYR A 44 -9.53 -6.80 4.54
N GLN A 45 -9.96 -5.56 4.65
CA GLN A 45 -10.37 -4.72 3.52
C GLN A 45 -9.47 -3.50 3.44
N VAL A 46 -9.04 -3.16 2.22
CA VAL A 46 -8.32 -1.92 1.90
C VAL A 46 -8.98 -1.26 0.70
N GLU A 47 -9.02 0.07 0.67
CA GLU A 47 -9.54 0.83 -0.45
C GLU A 47 -8.40 1.58 -1.15
N CYS A 48 -8.32 1.41 -2.47
CA CYS A 48 -7.50 2.26 -3.33
C CYS A 48 -8.34 3.42 -3.87
N PHE A 49 -7.82 4.63 -3.84
CA PHE A 49 -8.51 5.82 -4.35
C PHE A 49 -7.52 6.84 -4.92
N ASP A 50 -8.03 7.80 -5.70
CA ASP A 50 -7.24 8.94 -6.17
C ASP A 50 -7.14 9.98 -5.05
N ASP A 51 -5.95 10.18 -4.50
CA ASP A 51 -5.66 11.19 -3.48
C ASP A 51 -5.15 12.53 -4.07
N GLY A 52 -5.18 12.65 -5.39
CA GLY A 52 -4.58 13.75 -6.16
C GLY A 52 -3.31 13.34 -6.91
N ALA A 53 -2.70 12.19 -6.62
CA ALA A 53 -1.59 11.63 -7.39
C ALA A 53 -2.02 10.95 -8.70
N GLY A 54 -3.32 10.72 -8.87
CA GLY A 54 -3.92 10.03 -10.01
C GLY A 54 -4.66 8.77 -9.57
N ALA A 55 -5.58 8.30 -10.42
CA ALA A 55 -6.37 7.11 -10.15
C ALA A 55 -5.48 5.88 -9.93
N ALA A 56 -5.81 5.09 -8.92
CA ALA A 56 -5.16 3.81 -8.71
C ALA A 56 -5.44 2.91 -9.91
N ASP A 57 -4.39 2.22 -10.35
CA ASP A 57 -4.40 1.18 -11.36
C ASP A 57 -4.39 -0.20 -10.70
N HIS A 58 -3.62 -0.35 -9.62
CA HIS A 58 -3.47 -1.62 -8.94
C HIS A 58 -3.13 -1.49 -7.45
N LEU A 59 -3.35 -2.59 -6.72
CA LEU A 59 -2.86 -2.80 -5.36
C LEU A 59 -1.57 -3.62 -5.41
N VAL A 60 -0.57 -3.21 -4.61
CA VAL A 60 0.67 -3.95 -4.36
C VAL A 60 0.64 -4.49 -2.93
N VAL A 61 0.93 -5.79 -2.78
CA VAL A 61 0.91 -6.48 -1.48
C VAL A 61 2.12 -7.41 -1.35
N GLU A 62 2.74 -7.38 -0.18
CA GLU A 62 3.86 -8.25 0.19
C GLU A 62 3.67 -8.73 1.63
N ILE A 63 3.92 -10.01 1.89
CA ILE A 63 3.82 -10.57 3.24
C ILE A 63 5.16 -11.16 3.67
N LYS A 64 5.49 -11.03 4.96
CA LYS A 64 6.70 -11.56 5.56
C LYS A 64 6.34 -12.39 6.78
N ASP A 65 6.85 -13.60 6.81
CA ASP A 65 6.74 -14.53 7.93
C ASP A 65 7.82 -14.20 8.98
N LEU A 66 7.42 -14.00 10.24
CA LEU A 66 8.31 -13.47 11.27
C LEU A 66 8.72 -14.52 12.30
N ALA A 67 7.73 -15.08 13.01
CA ALA A 67 8.00 -15.92 14.16
C ALA A 67 6.76 -16.70 14.63
N PRO A 68 6.95 -17.92 15.16
CA PRO A 68 8.22 -18.64 15.31
C PRO A 68 8.90 -19.04 13.99
N VAL A 69 10.24 -19.15 13.97
CA VAL A 69 10.98 -19.67 12.80
C VAL A 69 10.85 -21.19 12.72
N ALA A 70 9.64 -21.66 12.44
CA ALA A 70 9.31 -23.01 12.03
C ALA A 70 8.00 -23.01 11.21
N SER A 71 7.72 -24.11 10.49
CA SER A 71 6.39 -24.34 9.90
C SER A 71 5.25 -24.06 10.90
N PRO A 72 4.15 -23.40 10.48
CA PRO A 72 3.71 -23.16 9.09
C PRO A 72 4.26 -21.91 8.42
N LEU A 73 4.24 -21.90 7.09
CA LEU A 73 4.48 -20.69 6.29
C LEU A 73 3.22 -19.82 6.21
N ILE A 74 3.41 -18.51 6.24
CA ILE A 74 2.38 -17.48 6.04
C ILE A 74 2.11 -17.19 4.56
N SER A 75 0.83 -17.02 4.21
CA SER A 75 0.41 -16.60 2.87
C SER A 75 -0.61 -15.47 2.91
N VAL A 76 -0.69 -14.72 1.82
CA VAL A 76 -1.74 -13.73 1.58
C VAL A 76 -2.46 -14.03 0.27
N GLN A 77 -3.78 -13.92 0.28
CA GLN A 77 -4.63 -13.99 -0.90
C GLN A 77 -5.39 -12.68 -1.04
N VAL A 78 -5.36 -12.09 -2.23
CA VAL A 78 -6.02 -10.82 -2.53
C VAL A 78 -7.09 -11.03 -3.58
N THR A 79 -8.28 -10.48 -3.34
CA THR A 79 -9.40 -10.54 -4.28
C THR A 79 -9.99 -9.17 -4.57
N LYS A 80 -10.42 -8.98 -5.82
CA LYS A 80 -11.22 -7.85 -6.29
C LYS A 80 -12.03 -8.24 -7.52
N GLY A 81 -13.36 -8.25 -7.38
CA GLY A 81 -14.24 -8.74 -8.44
C GLY A 81 -13.91 -10.18 -8.81
N ILE A 82 -13.52 -10.41 -10.07
CA ILE A 82 -13.13 -11.73 -10.58
C ILE A 82 -11.63 -12.03 -10.45
N ILE A 83 -10.84 -11.08 -9.96
CA ILE A 83 -9.38 -11.23 -9.83
C ILE A 83 -9.09 -11.84 -8.47
N ALA A 84 -8.30 -12.90 -8.45
CA ALA A 84 -7.73 -13.50 -7.25
C ALA A 84 -6.25 -13.80 -7.50
N LYS A 85 -5.38 -13.39 -6.56
CA LYS A 85 -3.94 -13.70 -6.59
C LYS A 85 -3.47 -14.07 -5.18
N ASN A 86 -2.45 -14.91 -5.09
CA ASN A 86 -1.86 -15.33 -3.82
C ASN A 86 -0.33 -15.27 -3.86
N SER A 87 0.27 -15.04 -2.71
CA SER A 87 1.72 -15.15 -2.50
C SER A 87 1.98 -15.72 -1.11
N THR A 88 3.08 -16.43 -0.98
CA THR A 88 3.49 -17.13 0.22
C THR A 88 4.92 -16.71 0.50
N ASP A 89 5.22 -16.37 1.75
CA ASP A 89 6.61 -16.27 2.16
C ASP A 89 7.17 -17.68 2.31
N ALA A 90 8.06 -18.05 1.40
CA ALA A 90 8.64 -19.39 1.34
C ALA A 90 9.85 -19.55 2.28
N VAL A 91 10.34 -18.47 2.87
CA VAL A 91 11.57 -18.46 3.68
C VAL A 91 11.32 -17.80 5.01
N ASP A 92 10.80 -18.62 5.92
CA ASP A 92 10.49 -18.29 7.30
C ASP A 92 11.66 -17.65 8.08
N GLY A 93 11.34 -16.60 8.85
CA GLY A 93 12.24 -15.94 9.79
C GLY A 93 13.33 -15.09 9.18
N ASN A 94 13.26 -14.78 7.87
CA ASN A 94 14.21 -13.89 7.21
C ASN A 94 13.68 -12.43 7.20
N ALA A 95 14.49 -11.50 6.68
CA ALA A 95 14.11 -10.08 6.58
C ALA A 95 13.40 -9.73 5.25
N THR A 96 13.21 -10.71 4.36
CA THR A 96 12.74 -10.54 2.99
C THR A 96 11.24 -10.80 2.94
N TYR A 97 10.50 -10.04 2.15
CA TYR A 97 9.09 -10.35 1.89
C TYR A 97 8.94 -11.48 0.87
N SER A 98 7.75 -12.07 0.84
CA SER A 98 7.24 -12.90 -0.25
C SER A 98 7.38 -12.21 -1.62
N PRO A 99 7.31 -12.93 -2.75
CA PRO A 99 7.13 -12.31 -4.05
C PRO A 99 5.97 -11.31 -4.07
N THR A 100 6.20 -10.14 -4.67
CA THR A 100 5.22 -9.05 -4.77
C THR A 100 3.93 -9.48 -5.49
N LEU A 101 2.78 -9.20 -4.89
CA LEU A 101 1.46 -9.32 -5.52
C LEU A 101 1.00 -7.99 -6.09
N THR A 102 0.83 -7.93 -7.40
CA THR A 102 0.19 -6.80 -8.10
C THR A 102 -1.22 -7.17 -8.55
N VAL A 103 -2.26 -6.49 -8.07
CA VAL A 103 -3.66 -6.77 -8.40
C VAL A 103 -4.28 -5.59 -9.16
N ASN A 104 -4.37 -5.73 -10.49
CA ASN A 104 -4.83 -4.69 -11.41
C ASN A 104 -6.36 -4.57 -11.43
N GLY A 105 -6.94 -3.92 -10.43
CA GLY A 105 -8.39 -3.67 -10.39
C GLY A 105 -8.79 -2.21 -10.23
N GLY A 106 -7.83 -1.29 -10.23
CA GLY A 106 -8.04 0.14 -10.06
C GLY A 106 -8.62 0.55 -8.70
N ASN A 107 -9.31 1.69 -8.67
CA ASN A 107 -9.95 2.24 -7.48
C ASN A 107 -10.99 1.30 -6.83
N GLY A 108 -11.27 1.53 -5.55
CA GLY A 108 -12.26 0.84 -4.72
C GLY A 108 -11.67 -0.27 -3.87
N SER A 109 -12.54 -1.02 -3.19
CA SER A 109 -12.14 -2.03 -2.22
C SER A 109 -11.45 -3.24 -2.83
N TYR A 110 -10.46 -3.74 -2.08
CA TYR A 110 -9.79 -5.03 -2.22
C TYR A 110 -9.97 -5.78 -0.90
N TYR A 111 -9.96 -7.10 -0.98
CA TYR A 111 -10.09 -7.97 0.19
C TYR A 111 -8.89 -8.89 0.28
N LEU A 112 -8.27 -8.95 1.46
CA LEU A 112 -7.07 -9.74 1.70
C LEU A 112 -7.36 -10.78 2.78
N ILE A 113 -6.98 -12.02 2.53
CA ILE A 113 -6.99 -13.09 3.53
C ILE A 113 -5.54 -13.43 3.82
N VAL A 114 -5.15 -13.39 5.09
CA VAL A 114 -3.88 -13.92 5.57
C VAL A 114 -4.15 -15.25 6.25
N ASP A 115 -3.47 -16.29 5.80
CA ASP A 115 -3.60 -17.65 6.29
C ASP A 115 -2.24 -18.34 6.40
N LYS A 116 -2.25 -19.63 6.76
CA LYS A 116 -1.04 -20.41 6.98
C LYS A 116 -1.22 -21.87 6.61
N THR A 117 -0.11 -22.47 6.21
CA THR A 117 -0.09 -23.80 5.58
C THR A 117 -0.34 -24.97 6.54
N ALA A 118 -0.30 -24.77 7.87
CA ALA A 118 -0.56 -25.80 8.86
C ALA A 118 -0.97 -25.23 10.24
N ALA A 119 -1.24 -26.12 11.20
CA ALA A 119 -1.44 -25.76 12.60
C ALA A 119 -0.13 -25.27 13.25
N LYS A 120 -0.28 -24.51 14.35
CA LYS A 120 0.70 -23.69 15.13
C LYS A 120 0.53 -22.20 14.87
N ALA A 121 0.89 -21.40 15.85
CA ALA A 121 0.74 -19.95 15.78
C ALA A 121 1.90 -19.34 15.00
N GLU A 122 1.62 -18.25 14.28
CA GLU A 122 2.62 -17.48 13.55
C GLU A 122 2.34 -15.98 13.66
N THR A 123 3.38 -15.18 13.45
CA THR A 123 3.30 -13.73 13.36
C THR A 123 3.82 -13.28 12.02
N TYR A 124 3.25 -12.21 11.48
CA TYR A 124 3.57 -11.74 10.14
C TYR A 124 3.61 -10.22 10.08
N ASN A 125 4.26 -9.73 9.04
CA ASN A 125 4.13 -8.35 8.60
C ASN A 125 3.57 -8.31 7.17
N LEU A 126 2.55 -7.50 6.96
CA LEU A 126 1.88 -7.32 5.67
C LEU A 126 2.04 -5.87 5.21
N GLN A 127 2.69 -5.68 4.06
CA GLN A 127 2.86 -4.38 3.44
C GLN A 127 1.85 -4.19 2.30
N ILE A 128 1.22 -3.01 2.25
CA ILE A 128 0.13 -2.70 1.32
C ILE A 128 0.24 -1.27 0.81
N HIS A 129 0.17 -1.06 -0.50
CA HIS A 129 0.03 0.26 -1.11
C HIS A 129 -0.67 0.17 -2.48
N CYS A 130 -1.33 1.25 -2.86
CA CYS A 130 -1.96 1.41 -4.17
C CYS A 130 -1.06 2.27 -5.07
N GLU A 131 -0.98 1.89 -6.34
CA GLU A 131 -0.21 2.64 -7.34
C GLU A 131 -1.05 3.01 -8.55
N THR A 132 -0.68 4.11 -9.19
CA THR A 132 -1.14 4.51 -10.52
C THR A 132 -0.51 3.63 -11.60
N SER A 133 -0.98 3.73 -12.85
CA SER A 133 -0.40 2.99 -13.98
C SER A 133 1.05 3.37 -14.31
N ALA A 134 1.53 4.50 -13.77
CA ALA A 134 2.92 4.94 -13.87
C ALA A 134 3.81 4.44 -12.72
N GLY A 135 3.28 3.63 -11.79
CA GLY A 135 3.99 3.16 -10.60
C GLY A 135 4.18 4.22 -9.52
N LEU A 136 3.39 5.30 -9.55
CA LEU A 136 3.36 6.29 -8.47
C LEU A 136 2.38 5.83 -7.41
N HIS A 137 2.78 5.85 -6.14
CA HIS A 137 1.86 5.62 -5.03
C HIS A 137 0.69 6.63 -5.09
N THR A 138 -0.50 6.16 -4.74
CA THR A 138 -1.73 6.96 -4.61
C THR A 138 -2.50 6.54 -3.35
N GLY A 139 -3.70 7.08 -3.16
CA GLY A 139 -4.52 6.88 -1.98
C GLY A 139 -4.72 5.40 -1.63
N THR A 140 -4.26 5.03 -0.42
CA THR A 140 -4.48 3.71 0.19
C THR A 140 -5.09 3.93 1.57
N SER A 141 -6.29 3.41 1.80
CA SER A 141 -6.94 3.54 3.11
C SER A 141 -6.18 2.77 4.19
N GLU A 142 -6.35 3.16 5.45
CA GLU A 142 -6.00 2.29 6.58
C GLU A 142 -6.69 0.93 6.40
N PRO A 143 -5.95 -0.20 6.43
CA PRO A 143 -6.55 -1.51 6.29
C PRO A 143 -7.49 -1.84 7.45
N ALA A 144 -8.75 -2.16 7.14
CA ALA A 144 -9.75 -2.55 8.13
C ALA A 144 -9.69 -4.06 8.37
N LEU A 145 -9.40 -4.49 9.60
CA LEU A 145 -9.49 -5.88 10.03
C LEU A 145 -10.97 -6.26 10.24
N LEU A 146 -11.50 -7.08 9.34
CA LEU A 146 -12.89 -7.53 9.32
C LEU A 146 -13.12 -8.81 10.13
N GLN A 147 -12.12 -9.70 10.16
CA GLN A 147 -12.11 -10.91 10.99
C GLN A 147 -10.69 -11.15 11.50
N ASN A 148 -10.57 -11.55 12.76
CA ASN A 148 -9.32 -11.93 13.40
C ASN A 148 -9.44 -13.39 13.89
N GLN A 149 -8.75 -14.28 13.17
CA GLN A 149 -8.66 -15.74 13.36
C GLN A 149 -9.96 -16.54 13.22
#